data_AF-A0A6G6YGD4-F1
#
_entry.id   AF-A0A6G6YGD4-F1
#
_cell.length_a   1.000
_cell.length_b   1.000
_cell.length_c   1.000
_cell.angle_alpha   90.00
_cell.angle_beta   90.00
_cell.angle_gamma   90.00
#
_symmetry.space_group_name_H-M   'P 1'
#
loop_
_entity.id
_entity.type
_entity.pdbx_description
1 polymer ?
#
loop_
_entity_poly.entity_id
_entity_poly.type
_entity_poly.pdbx_seq_one_letter_code
_entity_poly.pdbx_strand_id
1 'polypeptide(L)'
;MAKTKVHYEYNMHCLSEILYEYLASAEGLSEWFADEVVERGDDFYFSWGGGPAERATLIRYKPESFVRFRWEEDEGSKYFFELTIIIDELTEDLSLNITDFCDEGDEEENRLYWENLIENLKIKLGAA
;
A
#
# COMPACT_ATOMS: atom_id res chain seq x y z
N MET A 1 10.80 12.37 15.31
CA MET A 1 11.66 13.21 14.44
C MET A 1 10.82 13.67 13.26
N ALA A 2 11.33 14.49 12.33
CA ALA A 2 10.58 14.74 11.10
C ALA A 2 10.83 13.58 10.14
N LYS A 3 9.78 12.88 9.68
CA LYS A 3 9.90 11.80 8.68
C LYS A 3 10.14 12.42 7.30
N THR A 4 10.98 11.78 6.48
CA THR A 4 11.25 12.15 5.09
C THR A 4 10.26 11.43 4.17
N LYS A 5 9.74 12.14 3.17
CA LYS A 5 8.81 11.56 2.18
C LYS A 5 9.60 10.76 1.15
N VAL A 6 9.17 9.53 0.89
CA VAL A 6 9.75 8.65 -0.13
C VAL A 6 8.72 8.30 -1.20
N HIS A 7 9.23 7.92 -2.38
CA HIS A 7 8.45 7.58 -3.54
C HIS A 7 9.08 6.39 -4.26
N TYR A 8 8.26 5.37 -4.53
CA TYR A 8 8.68 4.16 -5.25
C TYR A 8 7.69 3.86 -6.37
N GLU A 9 8.19 3.31 -7.47
CA GLU A 9 7.42 2.99 -8.65
C GLU A 9 7.71 1.55 -9.07
N TYR A 10 6.65 0.78 -9.28
CA TYR A 10 6.74 -0.63 -9.64
C TYR A 10 5.85 -0.94 -10.84
N ASN A 11 6.42 -1.44 -11.92
CA ASN A 11 5.64 -1.94 -13.06
C ASN A 11 4.81 -3.14 -12.65
N MET A 12 3.55 -3.16 -13.08
CA MET A 12 2.58 -4.21 -12.80
C MET A 12 1.99 -4.74 -14.11
N HIS A 13 1.69 -6.03 -14.14
CA HIS A 13 1.14 -6.70 -15.32
C HIS A 13 -0.22 -7.31 -14.98
N CYS A 14 -1.22 -6.46 -14.75
CA CYS A 14 -2.58 -6.84 -14.38
C CYS A 14 -3.56 -5.71 -14.75
N LEU A 15 -4.86 -5.98 -14.64
CA LEU A 15 -5.90 -4.95 -14.83
C LEU A 15 -5.94 -4.01 -13.62
N SER A 16 -6.20 -2.72 -13.85
CA SER A 16 -6.31 -1.71 -12.79
C SER A 16 -7.40 -2.02 -11.78
N GLU A 17 -8.52 -2.57 -12.22
CA GLU A 17 -9.63 -3.00 -11.37
C GLU A 17 -9.17 -4.09 -10.38
N ILE A 18 -8.53 -5.15 -10.90
CA ILE A 18 -8.00 -6.24 -10.07
C ILE A 18 -6.96 -5.70 -9.10
N LEU A 19 -6.00 -4.89 -9.57
CA LEU A 19 -5.00 -4.31 -8.69
C LEU A 19 -5.67 -3.49 -7.58
N TYR A 20 -6.64 -2.65 -7.91
CA TYR A 20 -7.34 -1.82 -6.93
C TYR A 20 -8.04 -2.66 -5.84
N GLU A 21 -8.64 -3.80 -6.19
CA GLU A 21 -9.21 -4.73 -5.20
C GLU A 21 -8.17 -5.21 -4.18
N TYR A 22 -6.94 -5.52 -4.63
CA TYR A 22 -5.82 -5.90 -3.77
C TYR A 22 -5.28 -4.76 -2.90
N LEU A 23 -5.50 -3.50 -3.29
CA LEU A 23 -5.04 -2.33 -2.54
C LEU A 23 -6.10 -1.81 -1.55
N ALA A 24 -7.39 -1.98 -1.85
CA ALA A 24 -8.47 -1.26 -1.19
C ALA A 24 -9.36 -2.12 -0.27
N SER A 25 -9.27 -3.45 -0.36
CA SER A 25 -10.08 -4.36 0.45
C SER A 25 -9.25 -5.06 1.53
N ALA A 26 -9.86 -5.37 2.68
CA ALA A 26 -9.20 -6.15 3.71
C ALA A 26 -8.74 -7.54 3.20
N GLU A 27 -9.56 -8.22 2.41
CA GLU A 27 -9.21 -9.51 1.81
C GLU A 27 -7.98 -9.37 0.90
N GLY A 28 -7.98 -8.40 0.00
CA GLY A 28 -6.86 -8.11 -0.90
C GLY A 28 -5.57 -7.75 -0.16
N LEU A 29 -5.64 -6.88 0.84
CA LEU A 29 -4.48 -6.47 1.64
C LEU A 29 -3.91 -7.63 2.48
N SER A 30 -4.74 -8.58 2.90
CA SER A 30 -4.30 -9.80 3.62
C SER A 30 -3.51 -10.76 2.74
N GLU A 31 -3.55 -10.61 1.40
CA GLU A 31 -2.83 -11.50 0.50
C GLU A 31 -1.34 -11.14 0.34
N TRP A 32 -0.96 -9.89 0.65
CA TRP A 32 0.40 -9.40 0.34
C TRP A 32 0.98 -8.36 1.31
N PHE A 33 0.14 -7.58 1.99
CA PHE A 33 0.60 -6.45 2.83
C PHE A 33 0.74 -6.84 4.31
N ALA A 34 -0.22 -7.60 4.83
CA ALA A 34 -0.20 -8.14 6.19
C ALA A 34 -0.74 -9.57 6.23
N ASP A 35 -0.50 -10.30 7.33
CA ASP A 35 -0.95 -11.69 7.46
C ASP A 35 -2.48 -11.78 7.66
N GLU A 36 -3.06 -10.79 8.35
CA GLU A 36 -4.50 -10.64 8.53
C GLU A 36 -4.86 -9.16 8.52
N VAL A 37 -5.91 -8.82 7.78
CA VAL A 37 -6.50 -7.48 7.76
C VAL A 37 -8.00 -7.60 8.02
N VAL A 38 -8.49 -6.76 8.94
CA VAL A 38 -9.91 -6.62 9.23
C VAL A 38 -10.32 -5.18 9.01
N GLU A 39 -11.41 -4.94 8.29
CA GLU A 39 -11.97 -3.60 8.08
C GLU A 39 -13.26 -3.38 8.91
N ARG A 40 -13.47 -2.14 9.36
CA ARG A 40 -14.66 -1.67 10.07
C ARG A 40 -15.00 -0.26 9.61
N GLY A 41 -15.78 -0.15 8.53
CA GLY A 41 -15.99 1.14 7.88
C GLY A 41 -14.68 1.59 7.22
N ASP A 42 -14.22 2.80 7.54
CA ASP A 42 -12.96 3.33 6.98
C ASP A 42 -11.72 2.91 7.80
N ASP A 43 -11.89 2.23 8.94
CA ASP A 43 -10.77 1.76 9.77
C ASP A 43 -10.35 0.33 9.39
N PHE A 44 -9.05 0.14 9.20
CA PHE A 44 -8.39 -1.12 8.88
C PHE A 44 -7.45 -1.51 10.04
N TYR A 45 -7.43 -2.79 10.37
CA TYR A 45 -6.64 -3.37 11.44
C TYR A 45 -5.72 -4.44 10.86
N PHE A 46 -4.41 -4.18 10.85
CA PHE A 46 -3.38 -5.01 10.23
C PHE A 46 -2.63 -5.81 11.29
N SER A 47 -2.46 -7.11 11.09
CA SER A 47 -1.75 -7.98 12.03
C SER A 47 -0.66 -8.77 11.34
N TRP A 48 0.47 -8.97 12.02
CA TRP A 48 1.62 -9.77 11.55
C TRP A 48 2.06 -10.77 12.62
N GLY A 49 2.36 -12.00 12.22
CA GLY A 49 2.85 -13.07 13.11
C GLY A 49 1.91 -13.45 14.25
N GLY A 50 0.60 -13.14 14.15
CA GLY A 50 -0.36 -13.28 15.24
C GLY A 50 -0.17 -12.26 16.38
N GLY A 51 0.57 -11.18 16.14
CA GLY A 51 0.74 -10.04 17.05
C GLY A 51 -0.51 -9.18 17.17
N PRO A 52 -0.46 -8.12 18.02
CA PRO A 52 -1.56 -7.16 18.12
C PRO A 52 -1.77 -6.44 16.78
N ALA A 53 -3.04 -6.13 16.48
CA ALA A 53 -3.37 -5.40 15.27
C ALA A 53 -3.00 -3.91 15.40
N GLU A 54 -2.44 -3.35 14.33
CA GLU A 54 -2.18 -1.92 14.16
C GLU A 54 -3.29 -1.28 13.33
N ARG A 55 -3.82 -0.14 13.80
CA ARG A 55 -4.95 0.55 13.15
C ARG A 55 -4.45 1.59 12.14
N ALA A 56 -5.03 1.59 10.95
CA ALA A 56 -4.96 2.70 10.01
C ALA A 56 -6.35 3.07 9.50
N THR A 57 -6.57 4.36 9.23
CA THR A 57 -7.80 4.85 8.62
C THR A 57 -7.58 5.11 7.13
N LEU A 58 -8.51 4.67 6.27
CA LEU A 58 -8.60 5.03 4.86
C LEU A 58 -9.07 6.49 4.74
N ILE A 59 -8.12 7.41 4.69
CA ILE A 59 -8.40 8.85 4.73
C ILE A 59 -8.76 9.44 3.36
N ARG A 60 -8.43 8.74 2.26
CA ARG A 60 -8.80 9.15 0.90
C ARG A 60 -8.72 7.96 -0.03
N TYR A 61 -9.62 7.91 -1.00
CA TYR A 61 -9.56 6.93 -2.07
C TYR A 61 -10.22 7.47 -3.34
N LYS A 62 -9.90 6.84 -4.46
CA LYS A 62 -10.62 6.96 -5.73
C LYS A 62 -10.58 5.57 -6.39
N PRO A 63 -11.75 4.97 -6.67
CA PRO A 63 -11.85 3.67 -7.34
C PRO A 63 -10.95 3.58 -8.58
N GLU A 64 -10.29 2.43 -8.74
CA GLU A 64 -9.35 2.11 -9.83
C GLU A 64 -8.17 3.08 -9.99
N SER A 65 -7.92 3.94 -8.99
CA SER A 65 -6.92 5.00 -9.09
C SER A 65 -6.00 5.05 -7.88
N PHE A 66 -6.49 5.28 -6.67
CA PHE A 66 -5.60 5.28 -5.50
C PHE A 66 -6.35 5.02 -4.20
N VAL A 67 -5.61 4.56 -3.20
CA VAL A 67 -6.01 4.51 -1.79
C VAL A 67 -4.94 5.16 -0.93
N ARG A 68 -5.36 5.84 0.13
CA ARG A 68 -4.48 6.50 1.08
C ARG A 68 -4.91 6.18 2.50
N PHE A 69 -3.99 5.60 3.23
CA PHE A 69 -4.16 5.21 4.61
C PHE A 69 -3.30 6.08 5.52
N ARG A 70 -3.71 6.22 6.78
CA ARG A 70 -2.92 6.85 7.82
C ARG A 70 -2.97 5.98 9.08
N TRP A 71 -1.80 5.61 9.58
CA TRP A 71 -1.66 4.93 10.87
C TRP A 71 -2.21 5.77 12.01
N GLU A 72 -2.80 5.12 13.01
CA GLU A 72 -3.31 5.78 14.22
C GLU A 72 -2.24 6.63 14.92
N GLU A 73 -0.99 6.16 14.96
CA GLU A 73 0.14 6.91 15.54
C GLU A 73 0.47 8.21 14.80
N ASP A 74 0.09 8.31 13.53
CA ASP A 74 0.30 9.46 12.67
C ASP A 74 -0.95 10.36 12.57
N GLU A 75 -2.00 10.11 13.35
CA GLU A 75 -3.20 10.97 13.40
C GLU A 75 -2.86 12.44 13.70
N GLY A 76 -3.50 13.35 12.96
CA GLY A 76 -3.22 14.79 13.05
C GLY A 76 -1.91 15.25 12.40
N SER A 77 -1.10 14.32 11.89
CA SER A 77 0.11 14.63 11.13
C SER A 77 -0.14 14.69 9.62
N LYS A 78 0.92 15.01 8.86
CA LYS A 78 0.93 14.97 7.40
C LYS A 78 1.29 13.59 6.83
N TYR A 79 1.64 12.63 7.67
CA TYR A 79 2.14 11.33 7.26
C TYR A 79 0.98 10.40 6.87
N PHE A 80 1.22 9.58 5.86
CA PHE A 80 0.31 8.62 5.26
C PHE A 80 1.10 7.68 4.37
N PHE A 81 0.55 6.50 4.07
CA PHE A 81 0.98 5.73 2.92
C PHE A 81 -0.11 5.73 1.85
N GLU A 82 0.29 5.84 0.60
CA GLU A 82 -0.61 5.93 -0.55
C GLU A 82 -0.15 4.99 -1.66
N LEU A 83 -1.10 4.23 -2.18
CA LEU A 83 -0.94 3.25 -3.25
C LEU A 83 -1.69 3.82 -4.46
N THR A 84 -0.97 4.23 -5.50
CA THR A 84 -1.53 4.90 -6.68
C THR A 84 -1.29 4.09 -7.94
N ILE A 85 -2.35 3.75 -8.64
CA ILE A 85 -2.35 3.13 -9.95
C ILE A 85 -2.18 4.23 -11.00
N ILE A 86 -1.14 4.12 -11.81
CA ILE A 86 -0.90 4.96 -12.98
C ILE A 86 -0.94 4.08 -14.22
N ILE A 87 -1.66 4.55 -15.25
CA ILE A 87 -1.67 3.93 -16.57
C ILE A 87 -1.04 4.94 -17.52
N ASP A 88 0.02 4.54 -18.22
CA ASP A 88 0.65 5.37 -19.24
C ASP A 88 -0.30 5.54 -20.44
N GLU A 89 -0.55 6.78 -20.85
CA GLU A 89 -1.53 7.09 -21.91
C GLU A 89 -1.08 6.61 -23.31
N LEU A 90 0.21 6.35 -23.50
CA LEU A 90 0.77 5.94 -24.79
C LEU A 90 1.00 4.44 -24.88
N THR A 91 1.58 3.83 -23.84
CA THR A 91 1.91 2.40 -23.83
C THR A 91 0.83 1.54 -23.21
N GLU A 92 -0.13 2.14 -22.50
CA GLU A 92 -1.11 1.44 -21.66
C GLU A 92 -0.46 0.59 -20.54
N ASP A 93 0.83 0.80 -20.26
CA ASP A 93 1.51 0.13 -19.17
C ASP A 93 1.00 0.63 -17.82
N LEU A 94 0.83 -0.29 -16.88
CA LEU A 94 0.37 0.01 -15.53
C LEU A 94 1.56 0.01 -14.56
N SER A 95 1.67 1.05 -13.74
CA SER A 95 2.56 1.10 -12.59
C SER A 95 1.81 1.35 -11.28
N LEU A 96 2.33 0.76 -10.21
CA LEU A 96 1.92 1.02 -8.83
C LEU A 96 2.96 1.94 -8.19
N ASN A 97 2.51 3.15 -7.87
CA ASN A 97 3.31 4.19 -7.25
C ASN A 97 2.99 4.26 -5.76
N ILE A 98 4.04 4.12 -4.95
CA ILE A 98 3.98 4.19 -3.49
C ILE A 98 4.44 5.57 -3.05
N THR A 99 3.69 6.18 -2.14
CA THR A 99 4.16 7.30 -1.32
C THR A 99 4.15 6.87 0.13
N ASP A 100 5.26 7.06 0.84
CA ASP A 100 5.40 6.73 2.25
C ASP A 100 6.30 7.76 2.97
N PHE A 101 6.45 7.63 4.29
CA PHE A 101 7.34 8.46 5.10
C PHE A 101 8.15 7.60 6.06
N CYS A 102 9.47 7.69 6.00
CA CYS A 102 10.39 6.99 6.89
C CYS A 102 11.26 7.96 7.70
N ASP A 103 11.94 7.47 8.72
CA ASP A 103 12.93 8.27 9.44
C ASP A 103 14.15 8.58 8.53
N GLU A 104 14.84 9.68 8.84
CA GLU A 104 16.01 10.12 8.08
C GLU A 104 17.15 9.11 8.20
N GLY A 105 17.61 8.57 7.08
CA GLY A 105 18.63 7.52 7.02
C GLY A 105 18.07 6.10 6.79
N ASP A 106 16.76 5.91 6.92
CA ASP A 106 16.10 4.61 6.77
C ASP A 106 15.49 4.41 5.38
N GLU A 107 15.74 5.30 4.42
CA GLU A 107 15.15 5.27 3.07
C GLU A 107 15.46 3.96 2.32
N GLU A 108 16.65 3.40 2.55
CA GLU A 108 17.09 2.13 1.95
C GLU A 108 16.32 0.95 2.53
N GLU A 109 16.15 0.90 3.84
CA GLU A 109 15.42 -0.16 4.54
C GLU A 109 13.94 -0.11 4.17
N ASN A 110 13.34 1.08 4.17
CA ASN A 110 11.96 1.27 3.74
C ASN A 110 11.75 0.84 2.28
N ARG A 111 12.71 1.14 1.39
CA ARG A 111 12.65 0.67 -0.01
C ARG A 111 12.69 -0.86 -0.10
N LEU A 112 13.62 -1.51 0.59
CA LEU A 112 13.73 -2.97 0.60
C LEU A 112 12.47 -3.63 1.19
N TYR A 113 11.87 -3.02 2.20
CA TYR A 113 10.60 -3.47 2.76
C TYR A 113 9.48 -3.44 1.71
N TRP A 114 9.30 -2.31 1.02
CA TRP A 114 8.32 -2.19 -0.06
C TRP A 114 8.62 -3.12 -1.25
N GLU A 115 9.88 -3.29 -1.64
CA GLU A 115 10.28 -4.24 -2.69
C GLU A 115 9.80 -5.66 -2.37
N ASN A 116 10.02 -6.13 -1.14
CA ASN A 116 9.55 -7.47 -0.71
C ASN A 116 8.03 -7.60 -0.73
N LEU A 117 7.29 -6.59 -0.24
CA LEU A 117 5.83 -6.59 -0.27
C LEU A 117 5.29 -6.63 -1.71
N ILE A 118 5.88 -5.84 -2.60
CA ILE A 118 5.46 -5.77 -4.00
C ILE A 118 5.81 -7.05 -4.76
N GLU A 119 6.92 -7.71 -4.43
CA GLU A 119 7.21 -9.06 -4.97
C GLU A 119 6.12 -10.07 -4.59
N ASN A 120 5.67 -10.08 -3.34
CA ASN A 120 4.55 -10.92 -2.90
C ASN A 120 3.27 -10.59 -3.68
N LEU A 121 2.93 -9.31 -3.82
CA LEU A 121 1.77 -8.86 -4.59
C LEU A 121 1.83 -9.33 -6.05
N LYS A 122 2.99 -9.18 -6.71
CA LYS A 122 3.20 -9.64 -8.08
C LYS A 122 3.03 -11.15 -8.21
N ILE A 123 3.51 -11.93 -7.25
CA ILE A 123 3.29 -13.38 -7.21
C ILE A 123 1.79 -13.68 -7.12
N LYS A 124 1.04 -12.99 -6.27
CA LYS A 124 -0.42 -13.20 -6.12
C LYS A 124 -1.20 -12.84 -7.39
N LEU A 125 -0.83 -11.76 -8.07
CA LEU A 125 -1.46 -11.32 -9.32
C LEU A 125 -1.05 -12.15 -10.55
N GLY A 126 0.14 -12.75 -10.53
CA GLY A 126 0.69 -13.58 -11.61
C GLY A 126 0.53 -15.10 -11.39
N ALA A 127 0.07 -15.53 -10.21
CA ALA A 127 -0.32 -16.91 -9.93
C ALA A 127 -1.71 -17.20 -10.53
N ALA A 128 -1.80 -17.16 -11.86
CA ALA A 128 -2.92 -17.65 -12.66
C ALA A 128 -2.41 -18.44 -13.87
#